data_AF-V7C8Y3-F1
#
_entry.id   AF-V7C8Y3-F1
#
_cell.length_a   1.000
_cell.length_b   1.000
_cell.length_c   1.000
_cell.angle_alpha   90.00
_cell.angle_beta   90.00
_cell.angle_gamma   90.00
#
_symmetry.space_group_name_H-M   'P 1'
#
loop_
_entity.id
_entity.type
_entity.pdbx_description
1 polymer ?
#
loop_
_entity_poly.entity_id
_entity_poly.type
_entity_poly.pdbx_seq_one_letter_code
_entity_poly.pdbx_strand_id
1 'polypeptide(L)'
;MAGGKAKKEKAAPPQHMPYQGGISFHKSKGQHILKNPLLVDSIVQKSGLKPTDVVLEIGPGTGNLTKKLLEAAKKVIAVEIDPRMVLELQRRFQGTAHSNRLTVIQGDVLKTELPYFDICVANIPYQISSPLTFKLLNHQPVFRAAIIMFQREFAMRLVAQPDDKLYCRLTVNTQLHARVSHLLKVGRNNFRPPPKVDSSVVRIEPRKPRIEVKQKEWDGFLRICFNRKNKTLGSIFRQKSVISLLEKNYRTVRALELGQKDSLKEADTKMDFASFGEDQGMEMDDDEADDNEMEVEDGEADDVQSEFKNKVLGVLKEGDFEEKRSSKLTLQEFLYLLSLFNKAGIHFS
;
A
#
# COMPACT_ATOMS: atom_id res chain seq x y z
N MET A 1 -29.01 -35.28 55.33
CA MET A 1 -28.81 -33.81 55.23
C MET A 1 -27.83 -33.54 54.09
N ALA A 2 -28.20 -32.60 53.23
CA ALA A 2 -27.69 -32.42 51.86
C ALA A 2 -26.22 -31.99 51.76
N GLY A 3 -25.54 -32.50 50.72
CA GLY A 3 -24.23 -32.03 50.29
C GLY A 3 -24.30 -30.69 49.57
N GLY A 4 -23.65 -29.67 50.10
CA GLY A 4 -23.47 -28.36 49.46
C GLY A 4 -22.10 -28.27 48.79
N LYS A 5 -22.07 -28.30 47.45
CA LYS A 5 -20.87 -27.93 46.66
C LYS A 5 -20.72 -26.41 46.68
N ALA A 6 -19.63 -25.91 47.26
CA ALA A 6 -19.25 -24.50 47.18
C ALA A 6 -18.96 -24.10 45.73
N LYS A 7 -19.78 -23.22 45.16
CA LYS A 7 -19.51 -22.55 43.88
C LYS A 7 -18.35 -21.58 44.09
N LYS A 8 -17.21 -21.84 43.44
CA LYS A 8 -16.16 -20.83 43.23
C LYS A 8 -16.72 -19.76 42.30
N GLU A 9 -16.94 -18.56 42.81
CA GLU A 9 -17.20 -17.37 41.99
C GLU A 9 -15.97 -17.08 41.11
N LYS A 10 -16.21 -16.90 39.80
CA LYS A 10 -15.18 -16.44 38.87
C LYS A 10 -14.88 -14.98 39.17
N ALA A 11 -13.61 -14.67 39.45
CA ALA A 11 -13.14 -13.30 39.60
C ALA A 11 -13.52 -12.47 38.36
N ALA A 12 -14.05 -11.28 38.60
CA ALA A 12 -14.37 -10.31 37.56
C ALA A 12 -13.12 -9.98 36.72
N PRO A 13 -13.26 -9.71 35.40
CA PRO A 13 -12.13 -9.32 34.57
C PRO A 13 -11.47 -8.05 35.13
N PRO A 14 -10.13 -7.93 35.04
CA PRO A 14 -9.42 -6.80 35.61
C PRO A 14 -9.96 -5.50 35.02
N GLN A 15 -10.46 -4.62 35.89
CA GLN A 15 -10.93 -3.30 35.51
C GLN A 15 -9.82 -2.54 34.79
N HIS A 16 -10.15 -1.96 33.63
CA HIS A 16 -9.22 -1.17 32.83
C HIS A 16 -8.86 0.11 33.59
N MET A 17 -7.75 0.08 34.34
CA MET A 17 -7.14 1.29 34.93
C MET A 17 -6.95 2.35 33.83
N PRO A 18 -7.59 3.52 33.92
CA PRO A 18 -7.50 4.55 32.90
C PRO A 18 -6.06 5.09 32.77
N TYR A 19 -5.72 5.61 31.59
CA TYR A 19 -4.48 6.34 31.39
C TYR A 19 -4.49 7.66 32.20
N GLN A 20 -3.34 8.31 32.36
CA GLN A 20 -3.31 9.73 32.77
C GLN A 20 -4.30 10.50 31.87
N GLY A 21 -5.32 11.13 32.47
CA GLY A 21 -6.42 11.80 31.74
C GLY A 21 -7.78 11.09 31.74
N GLY A 22 -7.90 9.87 32.28
CA GLY A 22 -9.22 9.21 32.42
C GLY A 22 -9.77 8.56 31.13
N ILE A 23 -9.02 8.58 30.03
CA ILE A 23 -9.52 8.12 28.73
C ILE A 23 -9.51 6.59 28.62
N SER A 24 -10.66 6.03 28.26
CA SER A 24 -10.81 4.61 27.96
C SER A 24 -10.42 4.30 26.51
N PHE A 25 -9.54 3.31 26.33
CA PHE A 25 -9.06 2.86 25.03
C PHE A 25 -9.93 1.75 24.45
N HIS A 26 -10.34 1.92 23.20
CA HIS A 26 -11.18 0.97 22.49
C HIS A 26 -10.32 -0.01 21.69
N LYS A 27 -10.20 -1.25 22.20
CA LYS A 27 -9.53 -2.36 21.49
C LYS A 27 -10.11 -2.59 20.10
N SER A 28 -11.43 -2.44 19.93
CA SER A 28 -12.14 -2.60 18.66
C SER A 28 -11.68 -1.59 17.61
N LYS A 29 -11.25 -0.39 18.03
CA LYS A 29 -10.73 0.67 17.15
C LYS A 29 -9.22 0.56 16.91
N GLY A 30 -8.57 -0.53 17.36
CA GLY A 30 -7.14 -0.73 17.19
C GLY A 30 -6.26 0.21 18.05
N GLN A 31 -6.82 0.81 19.10
CA GLN A 31 -6.07 1.73 19.97
C GLN A 31 -5.09 0.94 20.87
N HIS A 32 -3.84 0.86 20.42
CA HIS A 32 -2.73 0.24 21.14
C HIS A 32 -1.64 1.28 21.42
N ILE A 33 -1.60 1.79 22.65
CA ILE A 33 -0.67 2.87 23.03
C ILE A 33 0.70 2.29 23.36
N LEU A 34 1.74 2.81 22.73
CA LEU A 34 3.12 2.49 23.03
C LEU A 34 3.49 3.06 24.41
N LYS A 35 3.85 2.18 25.35
CA LYS A 35 4.13 2.56 26.75
C LYS A 35 5.60 2.51 27.14
N ASN A 36 6.46 1.86 26.34
CA ASN A 36 7.88 1.70 26.69
C ASN A 36 8.69 2.94 26.24
N PRO A 37 9.23 3.76 27.16
CA PRO A 37 9.97 4.96 26.81
C PRO A 37 11.25 4.68 26.03
N LEU A 38 11.98 3.61 26.37
CA LEU A 38 13.23 3.23 25.69
C LEU A 38 12.98 2.89 24.21
N LEU A 39 11.80 2.34 23.92
CA LEU A 39 11.40 2.01 22.57
C LEU A 39 11.04 3.27 21.77
N VAL A 40 10.37 4.24 22.40
CA VAL A 40 10.10 5.55 21.82
C VAL A 40 11.42 6.24 21.47
N ASP A 41 12.37 6.27 22.42
CA ASP A 41 13.69 6.84 22.21
C ASP A 41 14.42 6.15 21.05
N SER A 42 14.36 4.81 20.99
CA SER A 42 14.94 4.04 19.88
C SER A 42 14.33 4.38 18.51
N ILE A 43 13.01 4.59 18.45
CA ILE A 43 12.32 4.98 17.20
C ILE A 43 12.78 6.38 16.77
N VAL A 44 12.85 7.33 17.70
CA VAL A 44 13.29 8.71 17.43
C VAL A 44 14.76 8.78 17.06
N GLN A 45 15.61 7.94 17.64
CA GLN A 45 17.02 7.86 17.25
C GLN A 45 17.18 7.27 15.84
N LYS A 46 16.47 6.16 15.54
CA LYS A 46 16.56 5.48 14.24
C LYS A 46 15.80 6.17 13.11
N SER A 47 14.98 7.17 13.41
CA SER A 47 14.29 7.95 12.38
C SER A 47 15.23 8.86 11.60
N GLY A 48 16.40 9.21 12.17
CA GLY A 48 17.35 10.11 11.53
C GLY A 48 16.78 11.52 11.37
N LEU A 49 16.08 11.99 12.41
CA LEU A 49 15.56 13.35 12.48
C LEU A 49 16.70 14.37 12.55
N LYS A 50 16.48 15.49 11.89
CA LYS A 50 17.29 16.70 11.97
C LYS A 50 16.51 17.78 12.72
N PRO A 51 17.20 18.68 13.44
CA PRO A 51 16.54 19.79 14.14
C PRO A 51 15.73 20.72 13.24
N THR A 52 15.99 20.71 11.93
CA THR A 52 15.30 21.52 10.92
C THR A 52 14.03 20.88 10.36
N ASP A 53 13.81 19.58 10.62
CA ASP A 53 12.76 18.81 9.97
C ASP A 53 11.36 19.21 10.44
N VAL A 54 10.41 19.17 9.50
CA VAL A 54 8.98 19.08 9.79
C VAL A 54 8.57 17.61 9.85
N VAL A 55 7.96 17.20 10.95
CA VAL A 55 7.56 15.80 11.18
C VAL A 55 6.06 15.65 11.06
N LEU A 56 5.60 14.70 10.25
CA LEU A 56 4.23 14.22 10.26
C LEU A 56 4.12 13.04 11.23
N GLU A 57 3.34 13.18 12.31
CA GLU A 57 2.99 12.08 13.20
C GLU A 57 1.57 11.60 12.90
N ILE A 58 1.40 10.30 12.61
CA ILE A 58 0.07 9.72 12.37
C ILE A 58 -0.29 8.80 13.53
N GLY A 59 -1.41 9.11 14.19
CA GLY A 59 -1.85 8.41 15.40
C GLY A 59 -0.98 8.75 16.61
N PRO A 60 -0.91 10.02 17.05
CA PRO A 60 -0.14 10.44 18.21
C PRO A 60 -0.62 9.80 19.53
N GLY A 61 -1.88 9.34 19.57
CA GLY A 61 -2.48 8.77 20.77
C GLY A 61 -2.40 9.74 21.95
N THR A 62 -1.76 9.32 23.04
CA THR A 62 -1.61 10.16 24.24
C THR A 62 -0.44 11.15 24.17
N GLY A 63 0.37 11.12 23.11
CA GLY A 63 1.45 12.09 22.89
C GLY A 63 2.83 11.70 23.43
N ASN A 64 3.05 10.43 23.76
CA ASN A 64 4.36 9.97 24.26
C ASN A 64 5.47 10.10 23.21
N LEU A 65 5.16 9.73 21.97
CA LEU A 65 6.07 9.87 20.84
C LEU A 65 6.15 11.34 20.40
N THR A 66 5.01 12.03 20.30
CA THR A 66 4.91 13.48 20.05
C THR A 66 5.89 14.29 20.89
N LYS A 67 5.98 14.03 22.21
CA LYS A 67 6.92 14.74 23.10
C LYS A 67 8.36 14.62 22.62
N LYS A 68 8.81 13.40 22.33
CA LYS A 68 10.18 13.12 21.89
C LYS A 68 10.46 13.66 20.48
N LEU A 69 9.45 13.67 19.60
CA LEU A 69 9.55 14.30 18.29
C LEU A 69 9.71 15.83 18.40
N LEU A 70 8.96 16.48 19.30
CA LEU A 70 9.05 17.92 19.56
C LEU A 70 10.38 18.33 20.21
N GLU A 71 11.04 17.43 20.93
CA GLU A 71 12.40 17.63 21.46
C GLU A 71 13.46 17.59 20.35
N ALA A 72 13.25 16.78 19.30
CA ALA A 72 14.24 16.52 18.25
C ALA A 72 14.05 17.30 16.94
N ALA A 73 12.85 17.84 16.68
CA ALA A 73 12.48 18.44 15.39
C ALA A 73 12.02 19.90 15.49
N LYS A 74 11.97 20.57 14.33
CA LYS A 74 11.51 21.98 14.21
C LYS A 74 10.03 22.10 14.49
N LYS A 75 9.23 21.19 13.95
CA LYS A 75 7.76 21.21 14.03
C LYS A 75 7.21 19.79 13.94
N VAL A 76 6.14 19.50 14.68
CA VAL A 76 5.37 18.27 14.56
C VAL A 76 3.95 18.60 14.13
N ILE A 77 3.48 17.92 13.09
CA ILE A 77 2.11 17.96 12.60
C ILE A 77 1.51 16.59 12.90
N ALA A 78 0.56 16.53 13.83
CA ALA A 78 -0.06 15.30 14.26
C ALA A 78 -1.44 15.14 13.60
N VAL A 79 -1.71 13.99 12.97
CA VAL A 79 -3.03 13.64 12.42
C VAL A 79 -3.66 12.57 13.30
N GLU A 80 -4.84 12.87 13.84
CA GLU A 80 -5.56 11.98 14.75
C GLU A 80 -7.05 11.95 14.41
N ILE A 81 -7.61 10.74 14.40
CA ILE A 81 -9.02 10.51 14.04
C ILE A 81 -9.93 10.61 15.27
N ASP A 82 -9.46 10.25 16.46
CA ASP A 82 -10.27 10.29 17.69
C ASP A 82 -10.26 11.71 18.30
N PRO A 83 -11.39 12.45 18.27
CA PRO A 83 -11.45 13.81 18.82
C PRO A 83 -11.09 13.88 20.31
N ARG A 84 -11.30 12.79 21.06
CA ARG A 84 -10.94 12.74 22.48
C ARG A 84 -9.43 12.74 22.67
N MET A 85 -8.69 12.07 21.78
CA MET A 85 -7.22 12.06 21.79
C MET A 85 -6.67 13.41 21.32
N VAL A 86 -7.31 14.04 20.33
CA VAL A 86 -6.95 15.41 19.90
C VAL A 86 -7.01 16.38 21.09
N LEU A 87 -8.11 16.37 21.84
CA LEU A 87 -8.29 17.24 23.00
C LEU A 87 -7.26 16.97 24.09
N GLU A 88 -6.99 15.69 24.39
CA GLU A 88 -5.96 15.30 25.36
C GLU A 88 -4.57 15.75 24.94
N LEU A 89 -4.23 15.56 23.67
CA LEU A 89 -2.95 15.96 23.11
C LEU A 89 -2.77 17.48 23.19
N GLN A 90 -3.79 18.25 22.80
CA GLN A 90 -3.76 19.70 22.90
C GLN A 90 -3.57 20.17 24.35
N ARG A 91 -4.34 19.62 25.30
CA ARG A 91 -4.20 19.93 26.73
C ARG A 91 -2.81 19.60 27.26
N ARG A 92 -2.25 18.45 26.87
CA ARG A 92 -0.92 17.99 27.32
C ARG A 92 0.21 18.95 26.95
N PHE A 93 0.10 19.61 25.79
CA PHE A 93 1.13 20.52 25.29
C PHE A 93 0.78 22.01 25.44
N GLN A 94 -0.43 22.34 25.88
CA GLN A 94 -0.86 23.70 26.15
C GLN A 94 0.04 24.34 27.24
N GLY A 95 0.49 25.57 27.00
CA GLY A 95 1.36 26.30 27.93
C GLY A 95 2.80 25.78 28.05
N THR A 96 3.17 24.74 27.30
CA THR A 96 4.55 24.23 27.26
C THR A 96 5.38 24.97 26.20
N ALA A 97 6.72 24.91 26.31
CA ALA A 97 7.63 25.44 25.28
C ALA A 97 7.47 24.78 23.89
N HIS A 98 6.72 23.69 23.79
CA HIS A 98 6.45 23.00 22.53
C HIS A 98 5.13 23.41 21.87
N SER A 99 4.26 24.18 22.54
CA SER A 99 2.91 24.49 22.06
C SER A 99 2.91 25.06 20.64
N ASN A 100 3.83 25.99 20.35
CA ASN A 100 3.92 26.68 19.07
C ASN A 100 4.51 25.81 17.94
N ARG A 101 5.06 24.64 18.30
CA ARG A 101 5.67 23.68 17.37
C ARG A 101 4.80 22.46 17.11
N LEU A 102 3.66 22.34 17.77
CA LEU A 102 2.70 21.26 17.56
C LEU A 102 1.48 21.79 16.80
N THR A 103 1.18 21.18 15.65
CA THR A 103 -0.09 21.37 14.94
C THR A 103 -0.85 20.06 14.99
N VAL A 104 -2.13 20.09 15.40
CA VAL A 104 -2.97 18.89 15.46
C VAL A 104 -4.10 19.02 14.45
N ILE A 105 -4.17 18.07 13.53
CA ILE A 105 -5.22 17.96 12.51
C ILE A 105 -6.13 16.81 12.91
N GLN A 106 -7.39 17.12 13.20
CA GLN A 106 -8.40 16.11 13.44
C GLN A 106 -8.92 15.59 12.10
N GLY A 107 -8.74 14.31 11.81
CA GLY A 107 -9.22 13.72 10.57
C GLY A 107 -8.77 12.28 10.32
N ASP A 108 -9.43 11.65 9.37
CA ASP A 108 -8.98 10.37 8.81
C ASP A 108 -7.81 10.64 7.86
N VAL A 109 -6.62 10.16 8.25
CA VAL A 109 -5.39 10.32 7.46
C VAL A 109 -5.52 9.84 6.01
N LEU A 110 -6.39 8.87 5.72
CA LEU A 110 -6.60 8.38 4.35
C LEU A 110 -7.35 9.39 3.48
N LYS A 111 -8.16 10.27 4.09
CA LYS A 111 -8.96 11.29 3.40
C LYS A 111 -8.34 12.69 3.50
N THR A 112 -7.69 13.00 4.61
CA THR A 112 -7.08 14.31 4.86
C THR A 112 -5.95 14.63 3.88
N GLU A 113 -5.92 15.85 3.36
CA GLU A 113 -4.77 16.36 2.62
C GLU A 113 -3.59 16.58 3.56
N LEU A 114 -2.46 15.97 3.24
CA LEU A 114 -1.28 16.03 4.10
C LEU A 114 -0.45 17.26 3.71
N PRO A 115 -0.06 18.11 4.67
CA PRO A 115 0.87 19.20 4.41
C PRO A 115 2.27 18.64 4.10
N TYR A 116 3.18 19.51 3.69
CA TYR A 116 4.59 19.15 3.54
C TYR A 116 5.20 18.65 4.86
N PHE A 117 6.01 17.59 4.76
CA PHE A 117 6.85 17.07 5.85
C PHE A 117 8.14 16.45 5.30
N ASP A 118 9.20 16.46 6.13
CA ASP A 118 10.47 15.80 5.84
C ASP A 118 10.44 14.33 6.23
N ILE A 119 9.91 14.04 7.42
CA ILE A 119 9.87 12.71 8.01
C ILE A 119 8.44 12.40 8.47
N CYS A 120 7.95 11.22 8.15
CA CYS A 120 6.72 10.70 8.75
C CYS A 120 7.07 9.69 9.84
N VAL A 121 6.40 9.74 10.98
CA VAL A 121 6.44 8.71 12.01
C VAL A 121 5.02 8.27 12.31
N ALA A 122 4.76 6.97 12.32
CA ALA A 122 3.39 6.47 12.45
C ALA A 122 3.30 5.23 13.33
N ASN A 123 2.35 5.25 14.26
CA ASN A 123 1.89 4.10 15.04
C ASN A 123 0.40 3.92 14.79
N ILE A 124 0.07 3.38 13.63
CA ILE A 124 -1.31 3.31 13.14
C ILE A 124 -1.97 1.96 13.41
N PRO A 125 -3.32 1.93 13.46
CA PRO A 125 -4.08 0.69 13.40
C PRO A 125 -3.73 -0.10 12.14
N TYR A 126 -3.63 -1.42 12.30
CA TYR A 126 -3.10 -2.29 11.24
C TYR A 126 -3.99 -2.39 10.01
N GLN A 127 -5.28 -2.10 10.15
CA GLN A 127 -6.28 -2.15 9.07
C GLN A 127 -5.97 -1.16 7.95
N ILE A 128 -5.31 -0.04 8.25
CA ILE A 128 -5.01 1.01 7.27
C ILE A 128 -3.55 0.96 6.76
N SER A 129 -2.78 -0.09 7.10
CA SER A 129 -1.35 -0.18 6.79
C SER A 129 -1.03 -0.06 5.30
N SER A 130 -1.73 -0.84 4.46
CA SER A 130 -1.52 -0.84 3.02
C SER A 130 -1.95 0.48 2.36
N PRO A 131 -3.21 0.97 2.53
CA PRO A 131 -3.63 2.22 1.91
C PRO A 131 -2.81 3.42 2.41
N LEU A 132 -2.40 3.45 3.69
CA LEU A 132 -1.52 4.50 4.19
C LEU A 132 -0.16 4.48 3.50
N THR A 133 0.45 3.29 3.34
CA THR A 133 1.77 3.16 2.71
C THR A 133 1.75 3.75 1.30
N PHE A 134 0.74 3.41 0.49
CA PHE A 134 0.63 3.95 -0.87
C PHE A 134 0.22 5.42 -0.90
N LYS A 135 -0.62 5.89 0.03
CA LYS A 135 -0.92 7.31 0.18
C LYS A 135 0.34 8.13 0.44
N LEU A 136 1.21 7.66 1.35
CA LEU A 136 2.49 8.31 1.61
C LEU A 136 3.38 8.26 0.37
N LEU A 137 3.57 7.09 -0.26
CA LEU A 137 4.43 6.97 -1.45
C LEU A 137 4.00 7.87 -2.63
N ASN A 138 2.69 8.16 -2.74
CA ASN A 138 2.15 9.07 -3.75
C ASN A 138 2.19 10.55 -3.34
N HIS A 139 2.46 10.87 -2.07
CA HIS A 139 2.52 12.24 -1.58
C HIS A 139 3.57 13.08 -2.31
N GLN A 140 3.24 14.35 -2.52
CA GLN A 140 4.09 15.38 -3.08
C GLN A 140 3.98 16.66 -2.25
N PRO A 141 5.10 17.40 -2.02
CA PRO A 141 6.48 17.07 -2.40
C PRO A 141 7.02 15.80 -1.71
N VAL A 142 8.00 15.14 -2.34
CA VAL A 142 8.53 13.86 -1.83
C VAL A 142 9.31 14.04 -0.52
N PHE A 143 8.80 13.44 0.55
CA PHE A 143 9.44 13.36 1.86
C PHE A 143 10.76 12.54 1.84
N ARG A 144 11.56 12.65 2.91
CA ARG A 144 12.86 11.97 3.03
C ARG A 144 12.72 10.51 3.45
N ALA A 145 11.97 10.26 4.53
CA ALA A 145 11.71 8.90 5.01
C ALA A 145 10.43 8.82 5.85
N ALA A 146 9.82 7.63 5.91
CA ALA A 146 8.72 7.32 6.80
C ALA A 146 9.12 6.16 7.72
N ILE A 147 8.88 6.33 9.02
CA ILE A 147 9.20 5.39 10.09
C ILE A 147 7.88 4.88 10.65
N ILE A 148 7.45 3.73 10.13
CA ILE A 148 6.10 3.24 10.38
C ILE A 148 6.18 1.92 11.14
N MET A 149 5.38 1.83 12.18
CA MET A 149 5.18 0.59 12.90
C MET A 149 4.02 -0.20 12.29
N PHE A 150 4.31 -1.43 11.88
CA PHE A 150 3.34 -2.36 11.32
C PHE A 150 3.25 -3.65 12.15
N GLN A 151 2.26 -4.50 11.87
CA GLN A 151 2.31 -5.89 12.32
C GLN A 151 3.58 -6.56 11.80
N ARG A 152 4.13 -7.48 12.58
CA ARG A 152 5.35 -8.20 12.24
C ARG A 152 5.29 -8.87 10.86
N GLU A 153 4.19 -9.55 10.54
CA GLU A 153 4.01 -10.25 9.26
C GLU A 153 3.99 -9.25 8.09
N PHE A 154 3.19 -8.20 8.21
CA PHE A 154 3.08 -7.16 7.18
C PHE A 154 4.42 -6.45 6.94
N ALA A 155 5.11 -6.06 8.03
CA ALA A 155 6.45 -5.47 7.95
C ALA A 155 7.44 -6.37 7.19
N MET A 156 7.41 -7.67 7.48
CA MET A 156 8.29 -8.63 6.82
C MET A 156 7.95 -8.86 5.36
N ARG A 157 6.68 -8.75 4.97
CA ARG A 157 6.31 -8.74 3.55
C ARG A 157 6.89 -7.54 2.82
N LEU A 158 6.92 -6.35 3.43
CA LEU A 158 7.48 -5.15 2.77
C LEU A 158 8.99 -5.26 2.50
N VAL A 159 9.73 -5.87 3.42
CA VAL A 159 11.21 -6.00 3.34
C VAL A 159 11.69 -7.30 2.70
N ALA A 160 10.77 -8.22 2.38
CA ALA A 160 11.10 -9.52 1.81
C ALA A 160 11.94 -9.37 0.54
N GLN A 161 12.89 -10.27 0.37
CA GLN A 161 13.71 -10.39 -0.82
C GLN A 161 13.19 -11.53 -1.71
N PRO A 162 13.59 -11.57 -2.99
CA PRO A 162 13.31 -12.74 -3.82
C PRO A 162 13.76 -14.04 -3.14
N ASP A 163 12.98 -15.09 -3.34
CA ASP A 163 13.06 -16.41 -2.70
C ASP A 163 12.60 -16.48 -1.23
N ASP A 164 12.32 -15.34 -0.58
CA ASP A 164 11.72 -15.36 0.76
C ASP A 164 10.29 -15.89 0.74
N LYS A 165 9.93 -16.64 1.78
CA LYS A 165 8.56 -17.16 1.98
C LYS A 165 7.48 -16.06 1.90
N LEU A 166 7.79 -14.87 2.43
CA LEU A 166 6.88 -13.72 2.51
C LEU A 166 6.93 -12.81 1.27
N TYR A 167 7.79 -13.10 0.29
CA TYR A 167 7.85 -12.34 -0.96
C TYR A 167 6.53 -12.41 -1.71
N CYS A 168 5.96 -11.26 -2.06
CA CYS A 168 4.65 -11.15 -2.67
C CYS A 168 4.49 -9.86 -3.48
N ARG A 169 3.33 -9.69 -4.15
CA ARG A 169 3.00 -8.48 -4.92
C ARG A 169 3.19 -7.18 -4.13
N LEU A 170 2.79 -7.16 -2.86
CA LEU A 170 2.98 -5.99 -1.97
C LEU A 170 4.47 -5.59 -1.87
N THR A 171 5.35 -6.59 -1.77
CA THR A 171 6.81 -6.38 -1.70
C THR A 171 7.31 -5.64 -2.93
N VAL A 172 7.00 -6.17 -4.11
CA VAL A 172 7.49 -5.63 -5.38
C VAL A 172 6.89 -4.25 -5.65
N ASN A 173 5.59 -4.07 -5.41
CA ASN A 173 4.93 -2.75 -5.53
C ASN A 173 5.55 -1.71 -4.60
N THR A 174 5.85 -2.07 -3.35
CA THR A 174 6.48 -1.12 -2.42
C THR A 174 7.91 -0.81 -2.86
N GLN A 175 8.67 -1.82 -3.29
CA GLN A 175 10.07 -1.67 -3.72
C GLN A 175 10.24 -0.90 -5.04
N LEU A 176 9.22 -0.89 -5.90
CA LEU A 176 9.15 -0.03 -7.09
C LEU A 176 9.22 1.45 -6.69
N HIS A 177 8.52 1.84 -5.62
CA HIS A 177 8.40 3.23 -5.20
C HIS A 177 9.40 3.66 -4.13
N ALA A 178 9.91 2.72 -3.33
CA ALA A 178 10.76 3.03 -2.19
C ALA A 178 11.83 1.97 -1.91
N ARG A 179 12.86 2.38 -1.18
CA ARG A 179 13.74 1.47 -0.44
C ARG A 179 13.12 1.22 0.92
N VAL A 180 13.08 -0.04 1.34
CA VAL A 180 12.43 -0.46 2.58
C VAL A 180 13.42 -1.24 3.43
N SER A 181 13.58 -0.84 4.69
CA SER A 181 14.47 -1.53 5.64
C SER A 181 13.78 -1.78 6.97
N HIS A 182 13.98 -2.97 7.53
CA HIS A 182 13.51 -3.31 8.87
C HIS A 182 14.43 -2.66 9.91
N LEU A 183 13.87 -1.90 10.87
CA LEU A 183 14.66 -1.18 11.87
C LEU A 183 14.74 -1.91 13.20
N LEU A 184 13.61 -2.42 13.71
CA LEU A 184 13.57 -3.16 14.96
C LEU A 184 12.26 -3.95 15.13
N LYS A 185 12.32 -5.01 15.94
CA LYS A 185 11.16 -5.78 16.39
C LYS A 185 10.58 -5.15 17.65
N VAL A 186 9.25 -5.09 17.75
CA VAL A 186 8.53 -4.60 18.91
C VAL A 186 7.64 -5.71 19.47
N GLY A 187 7.93 -6.16 20.69
CA GLY A 187 7.07 -7.16 21.36
C GLY A 187 5.73 -6.57 21.77
N ARG A 188 4.64 -7.35 21.68
CA ARG A 188 3.27 -6.94 22.04
C ARG A 188 3.12 -6.38 23.47
N ASN A 189 4.00 -6.76 24.39
CA ASN A 189 3.97 -6.31 25.78
C ASN A 189 4.39 -4.83 25.96
N ASN A 190 4.92 -4.21 24.90
CA ASN A 190 5.25 -2.78 24.87
C ASN A 190 4.02 -1.88 24.64
N PHE A 191 2.84 -2.47 24.46
CA PHE A 191 1.59 -1.75 24.21
C PHE A 191 0.61 -1.87 25.38
N ARG A 192 -0.31 -0.91 25.46
CA ARG A 192 -1.47 -0.94 26.35
C ARG A 192 -2.73 -0.50 25.60
N PRO A 193 -3.77 -1.35 25.55
CA PRO A 193 -3.73 -2.80 25.81
C PRO A 193 -2.78 -3.54 24.83
N PRO A 194 -2.25 -4.72 25.18
CA PRO A 194 -1.42 -5.51 24.27
C PRO A 194 -2.19 -5.98 23.02
N PRO A 195 -1.62 -5.87 21.81
CA PRO A 195 -2.17 -6.50 20.61
C PRO A 195 -1.97 -8.02 20.64
N LYS A 196 -2.67 -8.73 19.75
CA LYS A 196 -2.57 -10.19 19.63
C LYS A 196 -1.21 -10.66 19.06
N VAL A 197 -0.59 -9.82 18.24
CA VAL A 197 0.63 -10.12 17.49
C VAL A 197 1.73 -9.09 17.78
N ASP A 198 2.98 -9.47 17.54
CA ASP A 198 4.12 -8.56 17.62
C ASP A 198 4.11 -7.54 16.45
N SER A 199 4.83 -6.43 16.65
CA SER A 199 4.98 -5.36 15.66
C SER A 199 6.43 -5.27 15.18
N SER A 200 6.66 -4.46 14.15
CA SER A 200 7.99 -4.12 13.67
C SER A 200 7.99 -2.71 13.12
N VAL A 201 9.08 -1.99 13.37
CA VAL A 201 9.30 -0.65 12.81
C VAL A 201 10.07 -0.80 11.51
N VAL A 202 9.56 -0.16 10.48
CA VAL A 202 10.11 -0.17 9.12
C VAL A 202 10.41 1.26 8.70
N ARG A 203 11.54 1.44 8.02
CA ARG A 203 11.89 2.68 7.33
C ARG A 203 11.59 2.53 5.86
N ILE A 204 10.86 3.49 5.31
CA ILE A 204 10.47 3.58 3.91
C ILE A 204 11.04 4.88 3.35
N GLU A 205 11.91 4.79 2.34
CA GLU A 205 12.55 5.93 1.69
C GLU A 205 12.12 5.97 0.23
N PRO A 206 11.29 6.95 -0.19
CA PRO A 206 10.89 7.07 -1.59
C PRO A 206 12.10 7.15 -2.52
N ARG A 207 12.04 6.46 -3.67
CA ARG A 207 13.10 6.51 -4.67
C ARG A 207 13.15 7.90 -5.33
N LYS A 208 14.38 8.38 -5.54
CA LYS A 208 14.70 9.62 -6.26
C LYS A 208 15.83 9.29 -7.26
N PRO A 209 15.61 9.38 -8.58
CA PRO A 209 14.33 9.62 -9.26
C PRO A 209 13.31 8.48 -9.04
N ARG A 210 12.03 8.75 -9.30
CA ARG A 210 10.99 7.71 -9.31
C ARG A 210 11.18 6.85 -10.56
N ILE A 211 10.90 5.55 -10.44
CA ILE A 211 10.85 4.65 -11.60
C ILE A 211 9.52 4.93 -12.31
N GLU A 212 9.59 5.34 -13.57
CA GLU A 212 8.42 5.64 -14.38
C GLU A 212 7.83 4.35 -14.97
N VAL A 213 6.65 3.98 -14.48
CA VAL A 213 5.85 2.86 -15.03
C VAL A 213 4.39 3.25 -14.95
N LYS A 214 3.59 2.89 -15.96
CA LYS A 214 2.14 3.03 -15.93
C LYS A 214 1.57 2.16 -14.82
N GLN A 215 0.94 2.78 -13.82
CA GLN A 215 0.52 2.09 -12.60
C GLN A 215 -0.50 0.97 -12.83
N LYS A 216 -1.51 1.22 -13.67
CA LYS A 216 -2.55 0.23 -14.00
C LYS A 216 -1.93 -1.01 -14.68
N GLU A 217 -1.01 -0.77 -15.61
CA GLU A 217 -0.30 -1.82 -16.34
C GLU A 217 0.59 -2.64 -15.41
N TRP A 218 1.37 -1.97 -14.55
CA TRP A 218 2.22 -2.62 -13.57
C TRP A 218 1.43 -3.51 -12.59
N ASP A 219 0.32 -3.00 -12.04
CA ASP A 219 -0.48 -3.78 -11.10
C ASP A 219 -1.17 -4.97 -11.78
N GLY A 220 -1.71 -4.78 -12.99
CA GLY A 220 -2.28 -5.87 -13.80
C GLY A 220 -1.26 -6.97 -14.09
N PHE A 221 -0.05 -6.59 -14.51
CA PHE A 221 1.06 -7.50 -14.75
C PHE A 221 1.45 -8.29 -13.49
N LEU A 222 1.68 -7.61 -12.37
CA LEU A 222 2.05 -8.28 -11.13
C LEU A 222 0.93 -9.15 -10.57
N ARG A 223 -0.35 -8.78 -10.78
CA ARG A 223 -1.50 -9.60 -10.37
C ARG A 223 -1.47 -10.96 -11.04
N ILE A 224 -1.15 -11.02 -12.34
CA ILE A 224 -0.99 -12.27 -13.08
C ILE A 224 0.22 -13.05 -12.54
N CYS A 225 1.38 -12.40 -12.46
CA CYS A 225 2.63 -13.05 -12.02
C CYS A 225 2.53 -13.65 -10.62
N PHE A 226 1.86 -12.98 -9.68
CA PHE A 226 1.76 -13.42 -8.28
C PHE A 226 0.53 -14.29 -7.98
N ASN A 227 -0.34 -14.59 -8.95
CA ASN A 227 -1.49 -15.48 -8.75
C ASN A 227 -1.04 -16.85 -8.22
N ARG A 228 0.00 -17.44 -8.82
CA ARG A 228 0.64 -18.68 -8.36
C ARG A 228 2.15 -18.53 -8.31
N LYS A 229 2.66 -17.69 -7.38
CA LYS A 229 4.07 -17.25 -7.33
C LYS A 229 5.15 -18.35 -7.39
N ASN A 230 4.81 -19.59 -6.99
CA ASN A 230 5.72 -20.74 -6.98
C ASN A 230 5.66 -21.60 -8.25
N LYS A 231 4.76 -21.31 -9.19
CA LYS A 231 4.70 -21.92 -10.52
C LYS A 231 5.56 -21.12 -11.49
N THR A 232 5.98 -21.76 -12.58
CA THR A 232 6.75 -21.09 -13.63
C THR A 232 5.87 -20.06 -14.34
N LEU A 233 6.47 -18.97 -14.83
CA LEU A 233 5.74 -17.96 -15.58
C LEU A 233 5.10 -18.56 -16.83
N GLY A 234 5.78 -19.48 -17.53
CA GLY A 234 5.20 -20.22 -18.65
C GLY A 234 3.91 -20.95 -18.27
N SER A 235 3.84 -21.57 -17.09
CA SER A 235 2.61 -22.20 -16.60
C SER A 235 1.50 -21.19 -16.26
N ILE A 236 1.86 -20.00 -15.80
CA ILE A 236 0.90 -18.93 -15.47
C ILE A 236 0.31 -18.35 -16.74
N PHE A 237 1.15 -17.96 -17.70
CA PHE A 237 0.74 -17.31 -18.94
C PHE A 237 0.07 -18.26 -19.95
N ARG A 238 0.19 -19.59 -19.78
CA ARG A 238 -0.57 -20.58 -20.57
C ARG A 238 -2.05 -20.71 -20.20
N GLN A 239 -2.47 -20.14 -19.07
CA GLN A 239 -3.87 -20.27 -18.62
C GLN A 239 -4.81 -19.58 -19.60
N LYS A 240 -5.90 -20.27 -19.99
CA LYS A 240 -6.89 -19.75 -20.96
C LYS A 240 -7.41 -18.35 -20.56
N SER A 241 -7.72 -18.15 -19.29
CA SER A 241 -8.19 -16.85 -18.77
C SER A 241 -7.15 -15.73 -18.88
N VAL A 242 -5.86 -16.05 -18.74
CA VAL A 242 -4.77 -15.07 -18.91
C VAL A 242 -4.60 -14.72 -20.39
N ILE A 243 -4.58 -15.72 -21.27
CA ILE A 243 -4.48 -15.51 -22.72
C ILE A 243 -5.65 -14.67 -23.23
N SER A 244 -6.88 -15.04 -22.89
CA SER A 244 -8.09 -14.31 -23.30
C SER A 244 -8.07 -12.84 -22.84
N LEU A 245 -7.65 -12.59 -21.59
CA LEU A 245 -7.49 -11.22 -21.07
C LEU A 245 -6.47 -10.41 -21.88
N LEU A 246 -5.28 -10.99 -22.11
CA LEU A 246 -4.21 -10.30 -22.84
C LEU A 246 -4.57 -10.09 -24.30
N GLU A 247 -5.30 -11.01 -24.92
CA GLU A 247 -5.76 -10.92 -26.30
C GLU A 247 -6.78 -9.78 -26.46
N LYS A 248 -7.75 -9.68 -25.54
CA LYS A 248 -8.71 -8.58 -25.50
C LYS A 248 -8.01 -7.22 -25.41
N ASN A 249 -7.01 -7.10 -24.54
CA ASN A 249 -6.21 -5.89 -24.41
C ASN A 249 -5.42 -5.59 -25.69
N TYR A 250 -4.78 -6.62 -26.26
CA TYR A 250 -4.01 -6.51 -27.50
C TYR A 250 -4.86 -5.99 -28.65
N ARG A 251 -6.06 -6.55 -28.86
CA ARG A 251 -7.00 -6.12 -29.90
C ARG A 251 -7.46 -4.67 -29.67
N THR A 252 -7.77 -4.31 -28.44
CA THR A 252 -8.17 -2.94 -28.07
C THR A 252 -7.07 -1.92 -28.40
N VAL A 253 -5.83 -2.20 -28.02
CA VAL A 253 -4.70 -1.30 -28.29
C VAL A 253 -4.44 -1.17 -29.79
N ARG A 254 -4.50 -2.29 -30.54
CA ARG A 254 -4.36 -2.25 -32.01
C ARG A 254 -5.46 -1.45 -32.70
N ALA A 255 -6.70 -1.57 -32.24
CA ALA A 255 -7.81 -0.76 -32.75
C ALA A 255 -7.58 0.74 -32.49
N LEU A 256 -7.11 1.11 -31.30
CA LEU A 256 -6.79 2.50 -30.96
C LEU A 256 -5.61 3.06 -31.78
N GLU A 257 -4.57 2.26 -32.02
CA GLU A 257 -3.43 2.67 -32.86
C GLU A 257 -3.82 2.86 -34.33
N LEU A 258 -4.70 2.01 -34.86
CA LEU A 258 -5.23 2.15 -36.21
C LEU A 258 -6.13 3.40 -36.32
N GLY A 259 -7.05 3.59 -35.37
CA GLY A 259 -7.88 4.79 -35.31
C GLY A 259 -7.07 6.08 -35.21
N GLN A 260 -6.00 6.10 -34.42
CA GLN A 260 -5.09 7.26 -34.35
C GLN A 260 -4.30 7.48 -35.64
N LYS A 261 -3.87 6.41 -36.33
CA LYS A 261 -3.21 6.53 -37.64
C LYS A 261 -4.16 7.03 -38.73
N ASP A 262 -5.43 6.66 -38.68
CA ASP A 262 -6.43 7.16 -39.62
C ASP A 262 -6.79 8.61 -39.31
N SER A 263 -6.90 9.01 -38.03
CA SER A 263 -7.02 10.43 -37.64
C SER A 263 -5.81 11.28 -38.03
N LEU A 264 -4.59 10.74 -38.00
CA LEU A 264 -3.38 11.44 -38.44
C LEU A 264 -3.29 11.55 -39.98
N LYS A 265 -3.88 10.61 -40.73
CA LYS A 265 -4.02 10.71 -42.19
C LYS A 265 -5.12 11.69 -42.60
N GLU A 266 -6.21 11.76 -41.84
CA GLU A 266 -7.28 12.73 -42.06
C GLU A 266 -6.89 14.16 -41.61
N ALA A 267 -6.00 14.29 -40.62
CA ALA A 267 -5.50 15.59 -40.14
C ALA A 267 -4.62 16.34 -41.16
N ASP A 268 -4.07 15.66 -42.18
CA ASP A 268 -3.41 16.31 -43.32
C ASP A 268 -4.43 16.86 -44.36
N THR A 269 -5.74 16.62 -44.17
CA THR A 269 -6.77 16.96 -45.16
C THR A 269 -7.97 17.74 -44.63
N LYS A 270 -7.86 18.45 -43.48
CA LYS A 270 -8.72 19.62 -43.14
C LYS A 270 -8.33 20.25 -41.81
N MET A 271 -7.79 21.46 -41.87
CA MET A 271 -8.00 22.46 -40.82
C MET A 271 -9.34 23.16 -41.11
N ASP A 272 -10.30 23.10 -40.17
CA ASP A 272 -10.97 24.31 -39.64
C ASP A 272 -11.98 24.03 -38.51
N PHE A 273 -11.71 24.74 -37.40
CA PHE A 273 -12.58 25.41 -36.40
C PHE A 273 -13.92 24.83 -35.86
N ALA A 274 -13.88 24.55 -34.53
CA ALA A 274 -14.80 24.87 -33.42
C ALA A 274 -16.25 24.30 -33.34
N SER A 275 -16.57 23.64 -32.22
CA SER A 275 -17.12 24.27 -30.99
C SER A 275 -18.05 23.32 -30.19
N PHE A 276 -18.09 23.55 -28.86
CA PHE A 276 -19.04 23.07 -27.83
C PHE A 276 -18.95 21.58 -27.43
N GLY A 277 -19.09 21.18 -26.17
CA GLY A 277 -19.48 21.87 -24.94
C GLY A 277 -19.55 20.86 -23.79
N GLU A 278 -19.67 21.38 -22.57
CA GLU A 278 -19.49 20.73 -21.28
C GLU A 278 -20.45 19.57 -20.93
N ASP A 279 -19.93 18.69 -20.05
CA ASP A 279 -20.47 18.32 -18.72
C ASP A 279 -21.04 16.91 -18.44
N GLN A 280 -20.74 16.48 -17.20
CA GLN A 280 -21.38 15.46 -16.34
C GLN A 280 -21.46 14.02 -16.89
N GLY A 281 -20.90 13.00 -16.24
CA GLY A 281 -21.11 12.62 -14.84
C GLY A 281 -22.18 11.51 -14.82
N MET A 282 -21.78 10.23 -14.75
CA MET A 282 -22.72 9.14 -14.45
C MET A 282 -22.05 8.00 -13.70
N GLU A 283 -22.90 7.40 -12.87
CA GLU A 283 -22.67 6.53 -11.73
C GLU A 283 -22.34 5.09 -12.15
N MET A 284 -21.72 4.37 -11.21
CA MET A 284 -21.61 2.92 -11.25
C MET A 284 -22.96 2.35 -10.80
N ASP A 285 -23.61 1.58 -11.66
CA ASP A 285 -24.53 0.54 -11.22
C ASP A 285 -23.94 -0.83 -11.55
N ASP A 286 -23.96 -1.67 -10.50
CA ASP A 286 -23.77 -3.11 -10.55
C ASP A 286 -24.93 -3.70 -11.35
N ASP A 287 -24.64 -4.60 -12.30
CA ASP A 287 -25.64 -5.56 -12.73
C ASP A 287 -25.04 -6.92 -13.05
N GLU A 288 -25.85 -7.91 -12.67
CA GLU A 288 -25.58 -9.32 -12.52
C GLU A 288 -25.15 -10.00 -13.83
N ALA A 289 -24.29 -11.01 -13.67
CA ALA A 289 -23.94 -11.92 -14.75
C ALA A 289 -25.15 -12.80 -15.09
N ASP A 290 -25.75 -12.57 -16.25
CA ASP A 290 -26.68 -13.50 -16.88
C ASP A 290 -25.89 -14.43 -17.80
N ASP A 291 -25.91 -15.72 -17.46
CA ASP A 291 -25.35 -16.81 -18.24
C ASP A 291 -26.21 -17.05 -19.48
N ASN A 292 -25.68 -16.72 -20.66
CA ASN A 292 -26.15 -17.31 -21.91
C ASN A 292 -24.94 -17.73 -22.75
N GLU A 293 -24.57 -19.00 -22.58
CA GLU A 293 -23.74 -19.74 -23.54
C GLU A 293 -24.51 -19.84 -24.87
N MET A 294 -24.10 -19.03 -25.85
CA MET A 294 -24.32 -19.36 -27.26
C MET A 294 -23.07 -20.05 -27.78
N GLU A 295 -23.16 -21.36 -28.02
CA GLU A 295 -22.18 -22.11 -28.79
C GLU A 295 -22.21 -21.58 -30.23
N VAL A 296 -21.14 -20.88 -30.62
CA VAL A 296 -20.88 -20.47 -32.00
C VAL A 296 -19.65 -21.27 -32.45
N GLU A 297 -19.77 -21.99 -33.58
CA GLU A 297 -18.79 -22.97 -34.08
C GLU A 297 -17.32 -22.45 -34.09
N ASP A 298 -16.50 -23.06 -33.20
CA ASP A 298 -15.11 -22.72 -32.86
C ASP A 298 -14.06 -23.22 -33.88
N GLY A 299 -14.18 -22.84 -35.15
CA GLY A 299 -13.17 -23.20 -36.17
C GLY A 299 -11.97 -22.25 -36.22
N GLU A 300 -12.24 -20.95 -36.38
CA GLU A 300 -11.20 -19.92 -36.60
C GLU A 300 -10.75 -19.24 -35.29
N ALA A 301 -11.62 -19.21 -34.28
CA ALA A 301 -11.32 -18.59 -32.98
C ALA A 301 -10.21 -19.34 -32.23
N ASP A 302 -10.18 -20.67 -32.35
CA ASP A 302 -9.18 -21.53 -31.70
C ASP A 302 -7.79 -21.37 -32.33
N ASP A 303 -7.71 -21.11 -33.65
CA ASP A 303 -6.43 -20.97 -34.36
C ASP A 303 -5.79 -19.58 -34.13
N VAL A 304 -6.60 -18.52 -34.07
CA VAL A 304 -6.14 -17.17 -33.70
C VAL A 304 -5.71 -17.13 -32.22
N GLN A 305 -6.45 -17.79 -31.34
CA GLN A 305 -6.07 -17.90 -29.93
C GLN A 305 -4.78 -18.72 -29.75
N SER A 306 -4.56 -19.73 -30.60
CA SER A 306 -3.31 -20.49 -30.71
C SER A 306 -2.12 -19.60 -31.13
N GLU A 307 -2.28 -18.75 -32.14
CA GLU A 307 -1.22 -17.84 -32.60
C GLU A 307 -0.86 -16.79 -31.54
N PHE A 308 -1.86 -16.14 -30.93
CA PHE A 308 -1.61 -15.13 -29.89
C PHE A 308 -0.97 -15.76 -28.65
N LYS A 309 -1.38 -16.97 -28.27
CA LYS A 309 -0.72 -17.74 -27.21
C LYS A 309 0.75 -18.00 -27.54
N ASN A 310 1.08 -18.37 -28.77
CA ASN A 310 2.47 -18.55 -29.19
C ASN A 310 3.26 -17.25 -29.10
N LYS A 311 2.66 -16.10 -29.43
CA LYS A 311 3.27 -14.78 -29.26
C LYS A 311 3.60 -14.47 -27.79
N VAL A 312 2.64 -14.67 -26.88
CA VAL A 312 2.85 -14.46 -25.43
C VAL A 312 3.99 -15.32 -24.90
N LEU A 313 4.03 -16.61 -25.28
CA LEU A 313 5.10 -17.53 -24.86
C LEU A 313 6.43 -17.23 -25.55
N GLY A 314 6.41 -16.71 -26.78
CA GLY A 314 7.60 -16.23 -27.48
C GLY A 314 8.32 -15.14 -26.71
N VAL A 315 7.59 -14.17 -26.15
CA VAL A 315 8.15 -13.11 -25.30
C VAL A 315 8.83 -13.69 -24.05
N LEU A 316 8.22 -14.69 -23.41
CA LEU A 316 8.81 -15.35 -22.24
C LEU A 316 10.09 -16.11 -22.59
N LYS A 317 10.16 -16.73 -23.77
CA LYS A 317 11.34 -17.47 -24.24
C LYS A 317 12.48 -16.52 -24.62
N GLU A 318 12.18 -15.45 -25.34
CA GLU A 318 13.15 -14.41 -25.70
C GLU A 318 13.83 -13.80 -24.47
N GLY A 319 13.05 -13.59 -23.40
CA GLY A 319 13.56 -13.04 -22.14
C GLY A 319 14.12 -14.07 -21.14
N ASP A 320 14.16 -15.36 -21.47
CA ASP A 320 14.53 -16.45 -20.55
C ASP A 320 13.72 -16.45 -19.22
N PHE A 321 12.40 -16.20 -19.34
CA PHE A 321 11.47 -16.14 -18.21
C PHE A 321 10.52 -17.33 -18.12
N GLU A 322 10.43 -18.16 -19.16
CA GLU A 322 9.43 -19.24 -19.24
C GLU A 322 9.49 -20.19 -18.03
N GLU A 323 10.68 -20.62 -17.65
CA GLU A 323 10.90 -21.54 -16.52
C GLU A 323 11.15 -20.82 -15.18
N LYS A 324 11.28 -19.48 -15.19
CA LYS A 324 11.45 -18.68 -13.98
C LYS A 324 10.15 -18.59 -13.20
N ARG A 325 10.27 -18.32 -11.90
CA ARG A 325 9.14 -18.22 -10.96
C ARG A 325 9.10 -16.84 -10.35
N SER A 326 7.92 -16.24 -10.26
CA SER A 326 7.71 -14.90 -9.67
C SER A 326 8.28 -14.78 -8.26
N SER A 327 8.30 -15.88 -7.49
CA SER A 327 8.89 -15.89 -6.15
C SER A 327 10.38 -15.55 -6.12
N LYS A 328 11.12 -15.75 -7.23
CA LYS A 328 12.57 -15.58 -7.32
C LYS A 328 13.00 -14.37 -8.13
N LEU A 329 12.07 -13.69 -8.80
CA LEU A 329 12.39 -12.55 -9.65
C LEU A 329 12.62 -11.28 -8.85
N THR A 330 13.65 -10.55 -9.22
CA THR A 330 13.95 -9.21 -8.72
C THR A 330 13.03 -8.16 -9.34
N LEU A 331 12.97 -6.96 -8.75
CA LEU A 331 12.26 -5.80 -9.33
C LEU A 331 12.76 -5.48 -10.75
N GLN A 332 14.07 -5.55 -10.98
CA GLN A 332 14.66 -5.26 -12.29
C GLN A 332 14.23 -6.28 -13.34
N GLU A 333 14.18 -7.56 -12.99
CA GLU A 333 13.67 -8.60 -13.87
C GLU A 333 12.19 -8.43 -14.20
N PHE A 334 11.35 -8.03 -13.23
CA PHE A 334 9.94 -7.72 -13.51
C PHE A 334 9.80 -6.52 -14.45
N LEU A 335 10.58 -5.45 -14.26
CA LEU A 335 10.57 -4.28 -15.14
C LEU A 335 11.03 -4.65 -16.55
N TYR A 336 12.08 -5.46 -16.66
CA TYR A 336 12.57 -5.94 -17.94
C TYR A 336 11.52 -6.80 -18.66
N LEU A 337 10.92 -7.77 -17.95
CA LEU A 337 9.87 -8.61 -18.52
C LEU A 337 8.65 -7.80 -18.99
N LEU A 338 8.18 -6.84 -18.19
CA LEU A 338 7.10 -5.95 -18.62
C LEU A 338 7.49 -5.16 -19.87
N SER A 339 8.73 -4.68 -19.96
CA SER A 339 9.20 -3.96 -21.14
C SER A 339 9.19 -4.84 -22.40
N LEU A 340 9.48 -6.15 -22.29
CA LEU A 340 9.42 -7.08 -23.41
C LEU A 340 7.98 -7.29 -23.90
N PHE A 341 7.02 -7.45 -22.97
CA PHE A 341 5.60 -7.52 -23.33
C PHE A 341 5.13 -6.25 -24.03
N ASN A 342 5.46 -5.08 -23.48
CA ASN A 342 5.08 -3.79 -24.07
C ASN A 342 5.69 -3.60 -25.47
N LYS A 343 6.95 -4.02 -25.69
CA LYS A 343 7.58 -3.99 -27.03
C LYS A 343 6.87 -4.92 -28.02
N ALA A 344 6.33 -6.04 -27.56
CA ALA A 344 5.51 -6.94 -28.37
C ALA A 344 4.06 -6.43 -28.61
N GLY A 345 3.72 -5.26 -28.03
CA GLY A 345 2.37 -4.67 -28.06
C GLY A 345 1.38 -5.32 -27.11
N ILE A 346 1.85 -6.16 -26.17
CA ILE A 346 1.01 -6.88 -25.20
C ILE A 346 0.92 -6.05 -23.92
N HIS A 347 -0.29 -5.62 -23.58
CA HIS A 347 -0.57 -4.74 -22.44
C HIS A 347 -1.46 -5.42 -21.39
N PHE A 348 -1.28 -5.03 -20.13
CA PHE A 348 -1.94 -5.64 -18.98
C PHE A 348 -3.13 -4.85 -18.45
N SER A 349 -3.46 -3.71 -19.06
CA SER A 349 -4.57 -2.82 -18.67
C SER A 349 -5.08 -2.00 -19.83
#